data_AF-A0A1M6LQP4-F1
#
_entry.id   AF-A0A1M6LQP4-F1
#
_cell.length_a   1.000
_cell.length_b   1.000
_cell.length_c   1.000
_cell.angle_alpha   90.00
_cell.angle_beta   90.00
_cell.angle_gamma   90.00
#
_symmetry.space_group_name_H-M   'P 1'
#
loop_
_entity.id
_entity.type
_entity.pdbx_description
1 polymer ?
#
loop_
_entity_poly.entity_id
_entity_poly.type
_entity_poly.pdbx_seq_one_letter_code
_entity_poly.pdbx_strand_id
1 'polypeptide(L)'
;MSAIIINEYQELLLKKNEIEKTLPSLPEGYISTKTIKEKQYYYIQNRVNGKIVSKYLKENEVDTIKEQVELCQKYKAELPKIEARLKQLEQAAKLIDKNIARHLTLLKLSCGMDSLNDVQKERSASFANALNAIEGVYASETTERNIAKWKVGDESFISIFQSTLNMYGFTAEV
;
A
#
# COMPACT_ATOMS: atom_id res chain seq x y z
N MET A 1 -13.01 -19.21 -13.07
CA MET A 1 -13.17 -17.78 -13.42
C MET A 1 -13.08 -16.88 -12.19
N SER A 2 -13.80 -17.19 -11.10
CA SER A 2 -13.70 -16.48 -9.81
C SER A 2 -12.28 -16.41 -9.25
N ALA A 3 -11.57 -17.54 -9.14
CA ALA A 3 -10.20 -17.59 -8.61
C ALA A 3 -9.20 -16.73 -9.39
N ILE A 4 -9.38 -16.57 -10.72
CA ILE A 4 -8.51 -15.75 -11.56
C ILE A 4 -8.66 -14.27 -11.22
N ILE A 5 -9.91 -13.80 -11.10
CA ILE A 5 -10.22 -12.41 -10.73
C ILE A 5 -9.66 -12.10 -9.34
N ILE A 6 -9.85 -13.01 -8.39
CA ILE A 6 -9.41 -12.86 -7.00
C ILE A 6 -7.87 -12.78 -6.93
N ASN A 7 -7.17 -13.71 -7.59
CA ASN A 7 -5.71 -13.72 -7.60
C ASN A 7 -5.13 -12.47 -8.27
N GLU A 8 -5.63 -12.09 -9.45
CA GLU A 8 -5.20 -10.87 -10.14
C GLU A 8 -5.40 -9.64 -9.24
N TYR A 9 -6.56 -9.55 -8.58
CA TYR A 9 -6.88 -8.44 -7.69
C TYR A 9 -5.92 -8.37 -6.49
N GLN A 10 -5.62 -9.52 -5.87
CA GLN A 10 -4.69 -9.60 -4.75
C GLN A 10 -3.27 -9.21 -5.16
N GLU A 11 -2.77 -9.68 -6.31
CA GLU A 11 -1.46 -9.30 -6.82
C GLU A 11 -1.36 -7.79 -7.10
N LEU A 12 -2.40 -7.21 -7.70
CA LEU A 12 -2.46 -5.78 -7.96
C LEU A 12 -2.52 -4.95 -6.68
N LEU A 13 -3.24 -5.41 -5.65
CA LEU A 13 -3.28 -4.77 -4.34
C LEU A 13 -1.90 -4.79 -3.66
N LEU A 14 -1.22 -5.94 -3.66
CA LEU A 14 0.14 -6.06 -3.10
C LEU A 14 1.11 -5.12 -3.83
N LYS A 15 1.07 -5.13 -5.16
CA LYS A 15 1.90 -4.24 -5.98
C LYS A 15 1.61 -2.76 -5.72
N LYS A 16 0.33 -2.40 -5.59
CA LYS A 16 -0.10 -1.05 -5.24
C LYS A 16 0.50 -0.62 -3.89
N ASN A 17 0.33 -1.45 -2.86
CA ASN A 17 0.82 -1.19 -1.51
C ASN A 17 2.35 -1.02 -1.46
N GLU A 18 3.10 -1.86 -2.18
CA GLU A 18 4.56 -1.73 -2.29
C GLU A 18 4.98 -0.40 -2.96
N ILE A 19 4.32 -0.02 -4.05
CA ILE A 19 4.56 1.25 -4.72
C ILE A 19 4.25 2.42 -3.77
N GLU A 20 3.11 2.42 -3.09
CA GLU A 20 2.71 3.51 -2.18
C GLU A 20 3.64 3.66 -0.98
N LYS A 21 4.23 2.56 -0.48
CA LYS A 21 5.24 2.59 0.59
C LYS A 21 6.60 3.13 0.12
N THR A 22 7.01 2.78 -1.10
CA THR A 22 8.34 3.11 -1.62
C THR A 22 8.39 4.49 -2.28
N LEU A 23 7.31 4.93 -2.91
CA LEU A 23 7.27 6.19 -3.65
C LEU A 23 7.67 7.42 -2.81
N PRO A 24 7.27 7.57 -1.53
CA PRO A 24 7.64 8.74 -0.72
C PRO A 24 9.13 8.83 -0.40
N SER A 25 9.88 7.73 -0.44
CA SER A 25 11.33 7.72 -0.17
C SER A 25 12.17 7.95 -1.42
N LEU A 26 11.58 7.89 -2.62
CA LEU A 26 12.30 8.08 -3.87
C LEU A 26 12.47 9.57 -4.23
N PRO A 27 13.65 9.97 -4.74
CA PRO A 27 13.89 11.32 -5.24
C PRO A 27 13.00 11.61 -6.46
N GLU A 28 12.35 12.77 -6.43
CA GLU A 28 11.60 13.29 -7.56
C GLU A 28 12.45 14.23 -8.40
N GLY A 29 12.31 14.16 -9.72
CA GLY A 29 12.92 15.11 -10.65
C GLY A 29 13.53 14.43 -11.88
N TYR A 30 14.61 15.03 -12.37
CA TYR A 30 15.48 14.50 -13.40
C TYR A 30 16.94 14.88 -13.12
N ILE A 31 17.88 14.14 -13.68
CA ILE A 31 19.30 14.46 -13.59
C ILE A 31 19.69 15.35 -14.77
N SER A 32 20.40 16.43 -14.47
CA SER A 32 20.95 17.39 -15.42
C SER A 32 22.46 17.43 -15.32
N THR A 33 23.12 17.41 -16.47
CA THR A 33 24.57 17.45 -16.61
C THR A 33 25.02 18.82 -17.06
N LYS A 34 26.03 19.39 -16.40
CA LYS A 34 26.68 20.64 -16.81
C LYS A 34 28.17 20.45 -16.94
N THR A 35 28.73 20.87 -18.06
CA THR A 35 30.18 20.88 -18.28
C THR A 35 30.72 22.28 -18.02
N ILE A 36 31.65 22.42 -17.08
CA ILE A 36 32.31 23.69 -16.72
C ILE A 36 33.82 23.46 -16.75
N LYS A 37 34.55 24.19 -17.59
CA LYS A 37 36.02 24.08 -17.73
C LYS A 37 36.48 22.61 -17.84
N GLU A 38 35.90 21.88 -18.80
CA GLU A 38 36.16 20.45 -19.10
C GLU A 38 35.73 19.44 -18.02
N LYS A 39 35.21 19.90 -16.87
CA LYS A 39 34.69 19.02 -15.81
C LYS A 39 33.18 18.88 -15.91
N GLN A 40 32.68 17.66 -15.79
CA GLN A 40 31.24 17.39 -15.74
C GLN A 40 30.73 17.44 -14.30
N TYR A 41 29.57 18.07 -14.12
CA TYR A 41 28.87 18.22 -12.85
C TYR A 41 27.44 17.74 -13.01
N TYR A 42 26.97 16.96 -12.04
CA TYR A 42 25.64 16.37 -12.05
C TYR A 42 24.75 17.06 -11.03
N TYR A 43 23.48 17.26 -11.39
CA TYR A 43 22.49 17.89 -10.53
C TYR A 43 21.17 17.13 -10.62
N ILE A 44 20.52 16.90 -9.48
CA ILE A 44 19.10 16.56 -9.47
C ILE A 44 18.28 17.86 -9.49
N GLN A 45 17.30 17.91 -10.40
CA GLN A 45 16.43 19.05 -10.59
C GLN A 45 14.97 18.66 -10.41
N ASN A 46 14.26 19.43 -9.59
CA ASN A 46 12.83 19.27 -9.39
C ASN A 46 12.13 20.64 -9.31
N ARG A 47 10.82 20.65 -9.58
CA ARG A 47 10.00 21.85 -9.44
C ARG A 47 9.39 21.88 -8.04
N VAL A 48 9.70 22.92 -7.28
CA VAL A 48 9.09 23.20 -5.98
C VAL A 48 8.49 24.59 -6.06
N ASN A 49 7.16 24.70 -5.89
CA ASN A 49 6.43 25.96 -5.92
C ASN A 49 6.69 26.80 -7.20
N GLY A 50 6.73 26.15 -8.37
CA GLY A 50 6.96 26.80 -9.67
C GLY A 50 8.41 27.19 -9.95
N LYS A 51 9.35 27.01 -9.01
CA LYS A 51 10.78 27.26 -9.19
C LYS A 51 11.54 25.95 -9.39
N ILE A 52 12.57 25.98 -10.25
CA ILE A 52 13.49 24.85 -10.41
C ILE A 52 14.50 24.90 -9.26
N VAL A 53 14.50 23.88 -8.42
CA VAL A 53 15.53 23.65 -7.41
C VAL A 53 16.55 22.70 -8.02
N SER A 54 17.85 23.03 -7.91
CA SER A 54 18.94 22.19 -8.41
C SER A 54 19.87 21.84 -7.25
N LYS A 55 20.07 20.55 -7.01
CA LYS A 55 20.98 20.05 -5.97
C LYS A 55 22.11 19.27 -6.64
N TYR A 56 23.34 19.62 -6.29
CA TYR A 56 24.53 18.93 -6.80
C TYR A 56 24.58 17.47 -6.33
N LEU A 57 25.01 16.58 -7.22
CA LEU A 57 25.25 15.16 -6.96
C LEU A 57 26.75 14.88 -7.10
N LYS A 58 27.30 14.10 -6.16
CA LYS A 58 28.67 13.59 -6.31
C LYS A 58 28.69 12.51 -7.38
N GLU A 59 29.80 12.40 -8.10
CA GLU A 59 29.98 11.46 -9.22
C GLU A 59 29.66 10.01 -8.84
N ASN A 60 30.07 9.58 -7.63
CA ASN A 60 29.81 8.23 -7.12
C ASN A 60 28.35 7.97 -6.71
N GLU A 61 27.50 8.99 -6.64
CA GLU A 61 26.08 8.89 -6.27
C GLU A 61 25.16 9.01 -7.49
N VAL A 62 25.67 9.41 -8.66
CA VAL A 62 24.87 9.75 -9.84
C VAL A 62 24.05 8.57 -10.32
N ASP A 63 24.69 7.42 -10.52
CA ASP A 63 24.03 6.24 -11.09
C ASP A 63 22.92 5.74 -10.16
N THR A 64 23.19 5.66 -8.85
CA THR A 64 22.19 5.27 -7.85
C THR A 64 20.99 6.21 -7.83
N ILE A 65 21.23 7.53 -7.85
CA ILE A 65 20.13 8.52 -7.85
C ILE A 65 19.36 8.47 -9.18
N LYS A 66 20.05 8.19 -10.29
CA LYS A 66 19.43 8.07 -11.61
C LYS A 66 18.43 6.92 -11.62
N GLU A 67 18.85 5.75 -11.18
CA GLU A 67 17.99 4.56 -11.07
C GLU A 67 16.77 4.83 -10.17
N GLN A 68 16.98 5.50 -9.04
CA GLN A 68 15.89 5.86 -8.13
C GLN A 68 14.88 6.85 -8.74
N VAL A 69 15.36 7.84 -9.49
CA VAL A 69 14.49 8.80 -10.21
C VAL A 69 13.71 8.10 -11.32
N GLU A 70 14.36 7.23 -12.10
CA GLU A 70 13.70 6.43 -13.14
C GLU A 70 12.63 5.50 -12.53
N LEU A 71 12.93 4.87 -11.39
CA LEU A 71 11.98 4.06 -10.63
C LEU A 71 10.79 4.89 -10.14
N CYS A 72 11.04 6.10 -9.62
CA CYS A 72 9.99 7.03 -9.19
C CYS A 72 9.04 7.37 -10.34
N GLN A 73 9.59 7.71 -11.52
CA GLN A 73 8.79 8.00 -12.70
C GLN A 73 7.98 6.79 -13.17
N LYS A 74 8.59 5.60 -13.17
CA LYS A 74 7.90 4.34 -13.50
C LYS A 74 6.73 4.09 -12.56
N TYR A 75 6.94 4.22 -11.24
CA TYR A 75 5.89 4.04 -10.24
C TYR A 75 4.77 5.06 -10.36
N LYS A 76 5.08 6.34 -10.61
CA LYS A 76 4.06 7.37 -10.87
C LYS A 76 3.23 7.07 -12.14
N ALA A 77 3.83 6.46 -13.16
CA ALA A 77 3.13 6.07 -14.38
C ALA A 77 2.33 4.77 -14.24
N GLU A 78 2.78 3.87 -13.37
CA GLU A 78 2.18 2.55 -13.16
C GLU A 78 1.01 2.58 -12.18
N LEU A 79 1.11 3.37 -11.10
CA LEU A 79 0.09 3.44 -10.05
C LEU A 79 -1.31 3.75 -10.60
N PRO A 80 -1.54 4.75 -11.49
CA PRO A 80 -2.86 5.01 -12.05
C PRO A 80 -3.41 3.85 -12.89
N LYS A 81 -2.54 3.08 -13.54
CA LYS A 81 -2.95 1.90 -14.34
C LYS A 81 -3.44 0.78 -13.44
N ILE A 82 -2.71 0.52 -12.35
CA ILE A 82 -3.11 -0.46 -11.33
C ILE A 82 -4.45 -0.06 -10.72
N GLU A 83 -4.61 1.22 -10.35
CA GLU A 83 -5.87 1.70 -9.78
C GLU A 83 -7.05 1.59 -10.74
N ALA A 84 -6.84 1.90 -12.02
CA ALA A 84 -7.86 1.72 -13.05
C ALA A 84 -8.26 0.25 -13.19
N ARG A 85 -7.27 -0.67 -13.19
CA ARG A 85 -7.53 -2.11 -13.29
C ARG A 85 -8.25 -2.67 -12.07
N LEU A 86 -7.85 -2.27 -10.86
CA LEU A 86 -8.55 -2.63 -9.62
C LEU A 86 -10.03 -2.20 -9.67
N LYS A 87 -10.32 -0.97 -10.12
CA LYS A 87 -11.69 -0.48 -10.29
C LYS A 87 -12.49 -1.31 -11.30
N GLN A 88 -11.87 -1.71 -12.42
CA GLN A 88 -12.53 -2.58 -13.40
C GLN A 88 -12.89 -3.95 -12.81
N LEU A 89 -11.96 -4.57 -12.06
CA LEU A 89 -12.20 -5.86 -11.40
C LEU A 89 -13.31 -5.76 -10.35
N GLU A 90 -13.35 -4.67 -9.57
CA GLU A 90 -14.42 -4.40 -8.61
C GLU A 90 -15.79 -4.24 -9.30
N GLN A 91 -15.86 -3.55 -10.43
CA GLN A 91 -17.09 -3.40 -11.21
C GLN A 91 -17.54 -4.73 -11.81
N ALA A 92 -16.62 -5.48 -12.40
CA ALA A 92 -16.90 -6.80 -12.96
C ALA A 92 -17.42 -7.77 -11.89
N ALA A 93 -16.77 -7.81 -10.72
CA ALA A 93 -17.20 -8.65 -9.60
C ALA A 93 -18.63 -8.34 -9.17
N LYS A 94 -19.01 -7.05 -9.07
CA LYS A 94 -20.39 -6.64 -8.72
C LYS A 94 -21.44 -7.12 -9.71
N LEU A 95 -21.08 -7.23 -10.99
CA LEU A 95 -21.98 -7.70 -12.06
C LEU A 95 -22.08 -9.23 -12.12
N ILE A 96 -21.00 -9.93 -11.77
CA ILE A 96 -20.92 -11.39 -11.84
C ILE A 96 -21.56 -12.03 -10.59
N ASP A 97 -21.07 -11.67 -9.40
CA ASP A 97 -21.49 -12.29 -8.15
C ASP A 97 -21.18 -11.38 -6.95
N LYS A 98 -22.19 -11.18 -6.08
CA LYS A 98 -22.07 -10.42 -4.85
C LYS A 98 -21.04 -11.01 -3.88
N ASN A 99 -20.87 -12.34 -3.86
CA ASN A 99 -19.88 -13.00 -2.99
C ASN A 99 -18.45 -12.67 -3.42
N ILE A 100 -18.16 -12.67 -4.74
CA ILE A 100 -16.86 -12.23 -5.26
C ILE A 100 -16.62 -10.77 -4.90
N ALA A 101 -17.61 -9.89 -5.09
CA ALA A 101 -17.47 -8.47 -4.74
C ALA A 101 -17.18 -8.25 -3.24
N ARG A 102 -17.82 -9.01 -2.36
CA ARG A 102 -17.54 -9.01 -0.92
C ARG A 102 -16.11 -9.46 -0.63
N HIS A 103 -15.65 -10.55 -1.27
CA HIS A 103 -14.30 -11.06 -1.09
C HIS A 103 -13.23 -10.05 -1.53
N LEU A 104 -13.40 -9.40 -2.68
CA LEU A 104 -12.49 -8.34 -3.12
C LEU A 104 -12.47 -7.17 -2.13
N THR A 105 -13.63 -6.81 -1.57
CA THR A 105 -13.74 -5.74 -0.57
C THR A 105 -12.95 -6.09 0.69
N LEU A 106 -13.06 -7.33 1.16
CA LEU A 106 -12.30 -7.84 2.30
C LEU A 106 -10.78 -7.82 2.04
N LEU A 107 -10.34 -8.30 0.88
CA LEU A 107 -8.93 -8.25 0.46
C LEU A 107 -8.40 -6.80 0.45
N LYS A 108 -9.18 -5.86 -0.11
CA LYS A 108 -8.83 -4.44 -0.18
C LYS A 108 -8.64 -3.82 1.20
N LEU A 109 -9.56 -4.09 2.12
CA LEU A 109 -9.53 -3.56 3.48
C LEU A 109 -8.42 -4.17 4.34
N SER A 110 -8.02 -5.41 4.03
CA SER A 110 -6.97 -6.13 4.76
C SER A 110 -5.58 -5.91 4.17
N CYS A 111 -5.48 -5.34 2.97
CA CYS A 111 -4.21 -5.20 2.26
C CYS A 111 -3.21 -4.36 3.06
N GLY A 112 -2.00 -4.89 3.22
CA GLY A 112 -0.90 -4.22 3.91
C GLY A 112 -0.88 -4.39 5.43
N MET A 113 -1.96 -4.87 6.06
CA MET A 113 -2.02 -5.04 7.51
C MET A 113 -0.96 -6.03 8.03
N ASP A 114 -0.75 -7.14 7.33
CA ASP A 114 0.25 -8.15 7.73
C ASP A 114 1.70 -7.68 7.55
N SER A 115 1.90 -6.63 6.73
CA SER A 115 3.22 -6.06 6.45
C SER A 115 3.63 -4.92 7.40
N LEU A 116 2.80 -4.61 8.39
CA LEU A 116 3.12 -3.66 9.44
C LEU A 116 4.16 -4.25 10.39
N ASN A 117 5.08 -3.42 10.89
CA ASN A 117 5.99 -3.84 11.95
C ASN A 117 5.30 -3.87 13.32
N ASP A 118 5.93 -4.48 14.32
CA ASP A 118 5.34 -4.69 15.65
C ASP A 118 4.85 -3.39 16.31
N VAL A 119 5.63 -2.31 16.17
CA VAL A 119 5.27 -0.99 16.71
C VAL A 119 4.04 -0.44 16.01
N GLN A 120 3.95 -0.60 14.69
CA GLN A 120 2.78 -0.17 13.90
C GLN A 120 1.54 -1.01 14.27
N LYS A 121 1.67 -2.34 14.38
CA LYS A 121 0.56 -3.22 14.77
C LYS A 121 0.02 -2.87 16.16
N GLU A 122 0.90 -2.63 17.12
CA GLU A 122 0.51 -2.22 18.48
C GLU A 122 -0.22 -0.87 18.47
N ARG A 123 0.32 0.12 17.76
CA ARG A 123 -0.33 1.44 17.62
C ARG A 123 -1.69 1.34 16.95
N SER A 124 -1.81 0.53 15.89
CA SER A 124 -3.09 0.31 15.20
C SER A 124 -4.14 -0.30 16.13
N ALA A 125 -3.77 -1.33 16.89
CA ALA A 125 -4.68 -1.97 17.85
C ALA A 125 -5.08 -1.01 18.98
N SER A 126 -4.11 -0.27 19.56
CA SER A 126 -4.38 0.72 20.60
C SER A 126 -5.30 1.84 20.12
N PHE A 127 -5.08 2.33 18.89
CA PHE A 127 -5.93 3.36 18.30
C PHE A 127 -7.36 2.87 18.09
N ALA A 128 -7.54 1.66 17.54
CA ALA A 128 -8.85 1.05 17.38
C ALA A 128 -9.58 0.89 18.72
N ASN A 129 -8.89 0.43 19.77
CA ASN A 129 -9.46 0.29 21.11
C ASN A 129 -9.90 1.64 21.69
N ALA A 130 -9.13 2.70 21.49
CA ALA A 130 -9.50 4.04 21.94
C ALA A 130 -10.76 4.56 21.24
N LEU A 131 -10.88 4.36 19.92
CA LEU A 131 -12.10 4.72 19.17
C LEU A 131 -13.32 3.95 19.68
N ASN A 132 -13.18 2.63 19.82
CA ASN A 132 -14.22 1.75 20.34
C ASN A 132 -14.69 2.17 21.75
N ALA A 133 -13.75 2.55 22.63
CA ALA A 133 -14.06 3.03 23.97
C ALA A 133 -14.84 4.36 23.98
N ILE A 134 -14.54 5.28 23.05
CA ILE A 134 -15.29 6.54 22.88
C ILE A 134 -16.74 6.26 22.47
N GLU A 135 -16.95 5.28 21.59
CA GLU A 135 -18.28 4.88 21.12
C GLU A 135 -19.00 3.95 22.11
N GLY A 136 -18.32 3.46 23.15
CA GLY A 136 -18.85 2.48 24.11
C GLY A 136 -19.06 1.09 23.51
N VAL A 137 -18.44 0.79 22.36
CA VAL A 137 -18.58 -0.48 21.63
C VAL A 137 -17.26 -1.24 21.69
N TYR A 138 -17.11 -2.08 22.70
CA TYR A 138 -15.89 -2.87 22.90
C TYR A 138 -15.82 -4.08 21.97
N ALA A 139 -14.61 -4.49 21.64
CA ALA A 139 -14.38 -5.73 20.90
C ALA A 139 -14.76 -6.94 21.77
N SER A 140 -15.20 -8.03 21.15
CA SER A 140 -15.42 -9.28 21.86
C SER A 140 -14.09 -9.86 22.37
N GLU A 141 -14.10 -10.63 23.46
CA GLU A 141 -12.90 -11.33 23.96
C GLU A 141 -12.23 -12.20 22.89
N THR A 142 -13.03 -12.81 22.02
CA THR A 142 -12.52 -13.61 20.90
C THR A 142 -11.82 -12.75 19.85
N THR A 143 -12.40 -11.59 19.49
CA THR A 143 -11.77 -10.63 18.58
C THR A 143 -10.47 -10.08 19.17
N GLU A 144 -10.44 -9.75 20.47
CA GLU A 144 -9.22 -9.28 21.15
C GLU A 144 -8.11 -10.34 21.13
N ARG A 145 -8.45 -11.60 21.42
CA ARG A 145 -7.51 -12.72 21.36
C ARG A 145 -6.95 -12.91 19.95
N ASN A 146 -7.81 -12.82 18.93
CA ASN A 146 -7.38 -12.94 17.54
C ASN A 146 -6.47 -11.78 17.13
N ILE A 147 -6.80 -10.53 17.49
CA ILE A 147 -5.92 -9.38 17.26
C ILE A 147 -4.55 -9.60 17.91
N ALA A 148 -4.49 -10.15 19.13
CA ALA A 148 -3.22 -10.47 19.79
C ALA A 148 -2.37 -11.47 18.99
N LYS A 149 -2.98 -12.49 18.38
CA LYS A 149 -2.28 -13.43 17.49
C LYS A 149 -1.74 -12.75 16.23
N TRP A 150 -2.49 -11.85 15.61
CA TRP A 150 -1.97 -11.10 14.45
C TRP A 150 -0.81 -10.16 14.79
N LYS A 151 -0.83 -9.56 15.98
CA LYS A 151 0.28 -8.73 16.45
C LYS A 151 1.59 -9.51 16.47
N VAL A 152 1.57 -10.76 16.92
CA VAL A 152 2.76 -11.64 16.94
C VAL A 152 3.02 -12.39 15.63
N GLY A 153 2.09 -12.31 14.66
CA GLY A 153 2.22 -12.93 13.35
C GLY A 153 1.71 -14.37 13.24
N ASP A 154 1.01 -14.87 14.26
CA ASP A 154 0.46 -16.24 14.28
C ASP A 154 -0.79 -16.40 13.39
N GLU A 155 -1.51 -15.31 13.13
CA GLU A 155 -2.68 -15.29 12.24
C GLU A 155 -2.61 -14.08 11.30
N SER A 156 -3.12 -14.25 10.07
CA SER A 156 -3.27 -13.14 9.12
C SER A 156 -4.43 -12.24 9.50
N PHE A 157 -4.30 -10.94 9.22
CA PHE A 157 -5.35 -9.97 9.51
C PHE A 157 -6.68 -10.33 8.82
N ILE A 158 -6.61 -10.81 7.57
CA ILE A 158 -7.81 -11.18 6.81
C ILE A 158 -8.60 -12.31 7.48
N SER A 159 -7.92 -13.31 8.06
CA SER A 159 -8.54 -14.40 8.81
C SER A 159 -9.31 -13.88 10.02
N ILE A 160 -8.70 -12.96 10.76
CA ILE A 160 -9.31 -12.33 11.94
C ILE A 160 -10.52 -11.51 11.53
N PHE A 161 -10.39 -10.75 10.44
CA PHE A 161 -11.47 -9.90 9.96
C PHE A 161 -12.68 -10.74 9.50
N GLN A 162 -12.45 -11.84 8.78
CA GLN A 162 -13.52 -12.79 8.41
C GLN A 162 -14.19 -13.41 9.63
N SER A 163 -13.39 -13.93 10.56
CA SER A 163 -13.88 -14.56 11.80
C SER A 163 -14.73 -13.60 12.61
N THR A 164 -14.29 -12.33 12.71
CA THR A 164 -15.03 -11.28 13.41
C THR A 164 -16.34 -10.94 12.69
N LEU A 165 -16.34 -10.77 11.36
CA LEU A 165 -17.57 -10.52 10.61
C LEU A 165 -18.59 -11.65 10.76
N ASN A 166 -18.15 -12.90 10.68
CA ASN A 166 -19.00 -14.08 10.85
C ASN A 166 -19.66 -14.11 12.25
N MET A 167 -18.94 -13.69 13.30
CA MET A 167 -19.49 -13.60 14.66
C MET A 167 -20.69 -12.65 14.76
N TYR A 168 -20.70 -11.57 13.97
CA TYR A 168 -21.80 -10.61 13.91
C TYR A 168 -22.85 -10.95 12.84
N GLY A 169 -22.84 -12.17 12.30
CA GLY A 169 -23.82 -12.64 11.31
C GLY A 169 -23.58 -12.12 9.89
N PHE A 170 -22.46 -11.46 9.63
CA PHE A 170 -22.03 -11.14 8.27
C PHE A 170 -21.32 -12.37 7.69
N THR A 171 -22.01 -13.16 6.88
CA THR A 171 -21.41 -14.29 6.17
C THR A 171 -20.35 -13.77 5.21
N ALA A 172 -19.09 -13.86 5.64
CA ALA A 172 -17.90 -13.63 4.82
C ALA A 172 -17.35 -14.95 4.26
N GLU A 173 -18.21 -15.97 4.15
CA GLU A 173 -17.88 -17.23 3.47
C GLU A 173 -17.56 -16.94 2.00
N VAL A 174 -16.42 -17.46 1.57
CA VAL A 174 -15.87 -17.40 0.22
C VAL A 174 -15.93 -18.79 -0.36
#